data_AF-A0A3N2KH19-F1
#
_entry.id   AF-A0A3N2KH19-F1
#
_cell.length_a   1.000
_cell.length_b   1.000
_cell.length_c   1.000
_cell.angle_alpha   90.00
_cell.angle_beta   90.00
_cell.angle_gamma   90.00
#
_symmetry.space_group_name_H-M   'P 1'
#
loop_
_entity.id
_entity.type
_entity.pdbx_description
1 polymer ?
#
loop_
_entity_poly.entity_id
_entity_poly.type
_entity_poly.pdbx_seq_one_letter_code
_entity_poly.pdbx_strand_id
1 'polypeptide(L)'
;MAKLKAIISTLGILIASPVFAQTLDTEALARFSPSTQRDVFEVSGLAKLSAEQQIKLAKAIEKENAKFVDIVKENEGVLTVKGRNQLSKMRENALSSILSDEQLRQYYRGVFDKEADAEGNAIANGLQKKYNLTDQNWKFIRVACYKIALESRVIKKMMADQPKKAQKMIADLRAKWLKTIEEKGGIAINPDEMTLTYTREFNPNTLHKE
;
A
#
# COMPACT_ATOMS: atom_id res chain seq x y z
N MET A 1 54.20 0.52 -3.26
CA MET A 1 53.44 1.77 -3.01
C MET A 1 52.00 1.55 -3.45
N ALA A 2 51.14 1.18 -2.50
CA ALA A 2 49.71 1.03 -2.71
C ALA A 2 49.06 2.41 -2.80
N LYS A 3 48.36 2.70 -3.90
CA LYS A 3 47.43 3.83 -3.96
C LYS A 3 46.03 3.28 -3.76
N LEU A 4 45.62 3.25 -2.49
CA LEU A 4 44.26 3.03 -2.05
C LEU A 4 43.40 4.20 -2.57
N LYS A 5 42.67 4.01 -3.67
CA LYS A 5 41.58 4.91 -4.04
C LYS A 5 40.29 4.31 -3.50
N ALA A 6 39.95 4.71 -2.28
CA ALA A 6 38.59 4.57 -1.76
C ALA A 6 37.68 5.47 -2.59
N ILE A 7 37.02 4.90 -3.60
CA ILE A 7 35.93 5.57 -4.30
C ILE A 7 34.67 5.14 -3.57
N ILE A 8 34.18 6.05 -2.73
CA ILE A 8 32.89 5.99 -2.06
C ILE A 8 31.85 5.90 -3.18
N SER A 9 31.33 4.69 -3.44
CA SER A 9 30.18 4.51 -4.32
C SER A 9 28.97 5.07 -3.58
N THR A 10 28.60 6.30 -3.93
CA THR A 10 27.33 6.92 -3.54
C THR A 10 26.21 6.09 -4.18
N LEU A 11 25.80 5.05 -3.46
CA LEU A 11 24.53 4.39 -3.69
C LEU A 11 23.48 5.49 -3.53
N GLY A 12 22.85 5.87 -4.64
CA GLY A 12 21.66 6.72 -4.68
C GLY A 12 20.50 5.98 -4.04
N ILE A 13 20.62 5.72 -2.74
CA ILE A 13 19.50 5.43 -1.89
C ILE A 13 18.72 6.74 -1.84
N LEU A 14 17.64 6.80 -2.62
CA LEU A 14 16.52 7.69 -2.37
C LEU A 14 15.85 7.27 -1.05
N ILE A 15 16.56 7.38 0.09
CA ILE A 15 15.96 7.62 1.40
C ILE A 15 16.00 9.13 1.56
N ALA A 16 15.12 9.81 0.85
CA ALA A 16 14.74 11.18 1.17
C ALA A 16 13.26 11.19 1.52
N SER A 17 12.95 10.45 2.58
CA SER A 17 11.97 10.87 3.57
C SER A 17 12.57 10.40 4.87
N PRO A 18 12.78 11.28 5.86
CA PRO A 18 13.01 10.79 7.21
C PRO A 18 11.87 9.81 7.44
N VAL A 19 12.19 8.58 7.81
CA VAL A 19 11.26 7.73 8.51
C VAL A 19 11.03 8.46 9.83
N PHE A 20 10.25 9.53 9.80
CA PHE A 20 9.50 9.93 10.96
C PHE A 20 8.71 8.66 11.22
N ALA A 21 9.16 7.90 12.22
CA ALA A 21 8.34 6.87 12.79
C ALA A 21 6.94 7.46 12.87
N GLN A 22 5.97 6.73 12.34
CA GLN A 22 4.59 7.10 12.35
C GLN A 22 4.16 7.29 13.82
N THR A 23 4.29 8.51 14.32
CA THR A 23 4.28 8.80 15.75
C THR A 23 2.94 9.36 16.17
N LEU A 24 2.46 8.88 17.29
CA LEU A 24 1.33 9.46 18.01
C LEU A 24 1.79 10.69 18.78
N ASP A 25 1.07 11.79 18.65
CA ASP A 25 1.28 12.96 19.52
C ASP A 25 0.52 12.73 20.83
N THR A 26 1.21 12.16 21.82
CA THR A 26 0.61 11.75 23.09
C THR A 26 0.14 12.93 23.94
N GLU A 27 0.79 14.09 23.81
CA GLU A 27 0.40 15.31 24.53
C GLU A 27 -0.85 15.92 23.90
N ALA A 28 -0.87 16.08 22.58
CA ALA A 28 -2.02 16.61 21.85
C ALA A 28 -3.28 15.74 22.00
N LEU A 29 -3.09 14.43 22.22
CA LEU A 29 -4.18 13.47 22.31
C LEU A 29 -4.57 13.08 23.74
N ALA A 30 -3.87 13.57 24.77
CA ALA A 30 -4.08 13.19 26.17
C ALA A 30 -5.52 13.37 26.67
N ARG A 31 -6.28 14.30 26.07
CA ARG A 31 -7.68 14.58 26.43
C ARG A 31 -8.71 13.61 25.82
N PHE A 32 -8.32 12.80 24.84
CA PHE A 32 -9.21 11.84 24.17
C PHE A 32 -9.16 10.49 24.87
N SER A 33 -10.24 9.70 24.73
CA SER A 33 -10.27 8.36 25.32
C SER A 33 -9.15 7.45 24.77
N PRO A 34 -8.68 6.46 25.55
CA PRO A 34 -7.66 5.51 25.08
C PRO A 34 -8.06 4.77 23.79
N SER A 35 -9.35 4.48 23.59
CA SER A 35 -9.84 3.87 22.35
C SER A 35 -9.65 4.81 21.16
N THR A 36 -9.99 6.09 21.31
CA THR A 36 -9.77 7.10 20.28
C THR A 36 -8.28 7.26 19.97
N GLN A 37 -7.42 7.28 20.99
CA GLN A 37 -5.97 7.37 20.80
C GLN A 37 -5.42 6.17 19.99
N ARG A 38 -5.92 4.96 20.28
CA ARG A 38 -5.57 3.74 19.53
C ARG A 38 -5.99 3.84 18.06
N ASP A 39 -7.22 4.25 17.79
CA ASP A 39 -7.71 4.42 16.42
C ASP A 39 -6.93 5.48 15.64
N VAL A 40 -6.52 6.58 16.30
CA VAL A 40 -5.63 7.57 15.69
C VAL A 40 -4.27 6.96 15.40
N PHE A 41 -3.72 6.15 16.32
CA PHE A 41 -2.47 5.46 16.10
C PHE A 41 -2.53 4.49 14.92
N GLU A 42 -3.65 3.79 14.70
CA GLU A 42 -3.80 2.89 13.54
C GLU A 42 -3.72 3.64 12.20
N VAL A 43 -4.19 4.89 12.14
CA VAL A 43 -4.08 5.72 10.93
C VAL A 43 -2.71 6.37 10.82
N SER A 44 -2.22 6.97 11.92
CA SER A 44 -0.89 7.57 12.00
C SER A 44 0.19 6.56 11.70
N GLY A 45 -0.01 5.31 12.12
CA GLY A 45 0.79 4.10 11.84
C GLY A 45 0.86 3.70 10.38
N LEU A 46 0.11 4.34 9.47
CA LEU A 46 0.13 4.04 8.03
C LEU A 46 0.42 5.31 7.18
N ALA A 47 0.16 6.50 7.72
CA ALA A 47 0.48 7.77 7.06
C ALA A 47 0.97 8.79 8.10
N LYS A 48 1.96 9.62 7.74
CA LYS A 48 2.45 10.65 8.66
C LYS A 48 1.41 11.78 8.81
N LEU A 49 0.87 11.98 10.01
CA LEU A 49 -0.09 13.04 10.35
C LEU A 49 0.56 14.13 11.21
N SER A 50 0.20 15.39 10.98
CA SER A 50 0.53 16.49 11.91
C SER A 50 -0.30 16.39 13.20
N ALA A 51 0.15 17.04 14.28
CA ALA A 51 -0.60 17.11 15.55
C ALA A 51 -2.04 17.61 15.34
N GLU A 52 -2.23 18.63 14.50
CA GLU A 52 -3.55 19.15 14.16
C GLU A 52 -4.42 18.13 13.42
N GLN A 53 -3.83 17.38 12.48
CA GLN A 53 -4.53 16.29 11.78
C GLN A 53 -4.92 15.18 12.76
N GLN A 54 -4.03 14.81 13.69
CA GLN A 54 -4.31 13.81 14.72
C GLN A 54 -5.46 14.25 15.63
N ILE A 55 -5.50 15.51 16.06
CA ILE A 55 -6.62 16.07 16.85
C ILE A 55 -7.93 16.07 16.05
N LYS A 56 -7.89 16.48 14.77
CA LYS A 56 -9.08 16.47 13.90
C LYS A 56 -9.62 15.05 13.71
N LEU A 57 -8.72 14.09 13.51
CA LEU A 57 -9.06 12.67 13.37
C LEU A 57 -9.65 12.12 14.67
N ALA A 58 -9.04 12.42 15.82
CA ALA A 58 -9.56 12.02 17.13
C ALA A 58 -11.00 12.52 17.37
N LYS A 59 -11.29 13.77 17.02
CA LYS A 59 -12.65 14.33 17.10
C LYS A 59 -13.63 13.64 16.15
N ALA A 60 -13.18 13.26 14.96
CA ALA A 60 -14.02 12.51 14.02
C ALA A 60 -14.32 11.10 14.54
N ILE A 61 -13.33 10.43 15.14
CA ILE A 61 -13.46 9.12 15.78
C ILE A 61 -14.42 9.17 16.96
N GLU A 62 -14.36 10.17 17.84
CA GLU A 62 -15.32 10.28 18.94
C GLU A 62 -16.77 10.42 18.44
N LYS A 63 -16.99 11.16 17.35
CA LYS A 63 -18.30 11.26 16.71
C LYS A 63 -18.74 9.93 16.10
N GLU A 64 -17.83 9.21 15.46
CA GLU A 64 -18.09 7.87 14.93
C GLU A 64 -18.41 6.88 16.06
N ASN A 65 -17.66 6.91 17.15
CA ASN A 65 -17.87 6.07 18.34
C ASN A 65 -19.22 6.36 19.01
N ALA A 66 -19.60 7.63 19.15
CA ALA A 66 -20.92 8.00 19.62
C ALA A 66 -22.01 7.43 18.69
N LYS A 67 -21.83 7.57 17.37
CA LYS A 67 -22.79 7.03 16.40
C LYS A 67 -22.85 5.51 16.41
N PHE A 68 -21.73 4.82 16.65
CA PHE A 68 -21.68 3.38 16.84
C PHE A 68 -22.55 2.96 18.02
N VAL A 69 -22.41 3.63 19.18
CA VAL A 69 -23.22 3.36 20.37
C VAL A 69 -24.71 3.56 20.08
N ASP A 70 -25.07 4.64 19.39
CA ASP A 70 -26.47 4.91 18.98
C ASP A 70 -27.01 3.79 18.09
N ILE A 71 -26.28 3.41 17.04
CA ILE A 71 -26.68 2.34 16.11
C ILE A 71 -26.89 1.04 16.86
N VAL A 72 -25.95 0.65 17.72
CA VAL A 72 -26.03 -0.60 18.48
C VAL A 72 -27.23 -0.56 19.43
N LYS A 73 -27.47 0.57 20.12
CA LYS A 73 -28.61 0.73 21.02
C LYS A 73 -29.96 0.68 20.28
N GLU A 74 -30.07 1.33 19.12
CA GLU A 74 -31.26 1.32 18.27
C GLU A 74 -31.58 -0.07 17.70
N ASN A 75 -30.58 -0.97 17.64
CA ASN A 75 -30.71 -2.31 17.08
C ASN A 75 -30.45 -3.40 18.14
N GLU A 76 -30.85 -3.15 19.40
CA GLU A 76 -30.84 -4.13 20.50
C GLU A 76 -29.49 -4.84 20.72
N GLY A 77 -28.38 -4.10 20.56
CA GLY A 77 -27.04 -4.64 20.72
C GLY A 77 -26.38 -5.14 19.44
N VAL A 78 -27.06 -5.06 18.28
CA VAL A 78 -26.56 -5.61 17.01
C VAL A 78 -26.02 -4.51 16.09
N LEU A 79 -24.77 -4.63 15.67
CA LEU A 79 -24.24 -3.82 14.57
C LEU A 79 -24.72 -4.37 13.21
N THR A 80 -25.79 -3.79 12.69
CA THR A 80 -26.35 -4.20 11.39
C THR A 80 -25.41 -3.86 10.23
N VAL A 81 -25.59 -4.53 9.08
CA VAL A 81 -24.85 -4.22 7.84
C VAL A 81 -25.02 -2.76 7.43
N LYS A 82 -26.24 -2.21 7.56
CA LYS A 82 -26.53 -0.80 7.28
C LYS A 82 -25.73 0.12 8.21
N GLY A 83 -25.72 -0.18 9.51
CA GLY A 83 -24.96 0.58 10.51
C GLY A 83 -23.46 0.54 10.25
N ARG A 84 -22.90 -0.66 9.98
CA ARG A 84 -21.49 -0.82 9.61
C ARG A 84 -21.12 -0.01 8.36
N ASN A 85 -21.95 -0.05 7.33
CA ASN A 85 -21.70 0.73 6.10
C ASN A 85 -21.78 2.24 6.35
N GLN A 86 -22.65 2.69 7.26
CA GLN A 86 -22.72 4.08 7.67
C GLN A 86 -21.44 4.53 8.40
N LEU A 87 -20.96 3.74 9.37
CA LEU A 87 -19.71 4.03 10.08
C LEU A 87 -18.50 4.03 9.13
N SER A 88 -18.41 3.05 8.23
CA SER A 88 -17.36 3.01 7.19
C SER A 88 -17.35 4.27 6.33
N LYS A 89 -18.52 4.77 5.93
CA LYS A 89 -18.63 6.04 5.19
C LYS A 89 -18.22 7.24 6.03
N MET A 90 -18.57 7.27 7.31
CA MET A 90 -18.13 8.34 8.23
C MET A 90 -16.60 8.36 8.34
N ARG A 91 -15.97 7.20 8.52
CA ARG A 91 -14.51 7.05 8.56
C ARG A 91 -13.87 7.51 7.26
N GLU A 92 -14.37 7.03 6.12
CA GLU A 92 -13.86 7.39 4.80
C GLU A 92 -13.94 8.90 4.53
N ASN A 93 -15.07 9.52 4.84
CA ASN A 93 -15.27 10.96 4.69
C ASN A 93 -14.35 11.76 5.63
N ALA A 94 -14.17 11.29 6.86
CA ALA A 94 -13.25 11.92 7.80
C ALA A 94 -11.82 11.89 7.25
N LEU A 95 -11.34 10.72 6.83
CA LEU A 95 -10.00 10.55 6.27
C LEU A 95 -9.79 11.42 5.02
N SER A 96 -10.73 11.40 4.07
CA SER A 96 -10.62 12.19 2.84
C SER A 96 -10.64 13.70 3.08
N SER A 97 -11.26 14.16 4.17
CA SER A 97 -11.31 15.58 4.51
C SER A 97 -10.10 16.08 5.31
N ILE A 98 -9.40 15.18 6.02
CA ILE A 98 -8.30 15.53 6.94
C ILE A 98 -6.94 15.29 6.28
N LEU A 99 -6.80 14.20 5.52
CA LEU A 99 -5.54 13.80 4.88
C LEU A 99 -5.43 14.43 3.49
N SER A 100 -4.20 14.72 3.07
CA SER A 100 -3.91 15.02 1.68
C SER A 100 -4.03 13.78 0.80
N ASP A 101 -4.15 13.98 -0.52
CA ASP A 101 -4.16 12.88 -1.50
C ASP A 101 -3.00 11.89 -1.33
N GLU A 102 -1.79 12.40 -1.06
CA GLU A 102 -0.62 11.53 -0.88
C GLU A 102 -0.66 10.79 0.46
N GLN A 103 -1.05 11.45 1.54
CA GLN A 103 -1.25 10.79 2.84
C GLN A 103 -2.32 9.69 2.73
N LEU A 104 -3.40 9.95 1.99
CA LEU A 104 -4.47 8.99 1.80
C LEU A 104 -4.03 7.79 0.95
N ARG A 105 -3.21 8.01 -0.08
CA ARG A 105 -2.56 6.92 -0.84
C ARG A 105 -1.64 6.10 0.05
N GLN A 106 -0.82 6.72 0.88
CA GLN A 106 0.07 6.02 1.83
C GLN A 106 -0.73 5.18 2.83
N TYR A 107 -1.78 5.77 3.40
CA TYR A 107 -2.71 5.06 4.27
C TYR A 107 -3.27 3.81 3.59
N TYR A 108 -3.82 3.94 2.37
CA TYR A 108 -4.38 2.79 1.65
C TYR A 108 -3.34 1.78 1.19
N ARG A 109 -2.10 2.20 0.88
CA ARG A 109 -0.99 1.26 0.65
C ARG A 109 -0.75 0.41 1.89
N GLY A 110 -0.70 1.04 3.06
CA GLY A 110 -0.57 0.34 4.34
C GLY A 110 -1.74 -0.62 4.62
N VAL A 111 -2.98 -0.21 4.33
CA VAL A 111 -4.18 -1.04 4.50
C VAL A 111 -4.15 -2.28 3.61
N PHE A 112 -3.66 -2.17 2.36
CA PHE A 112 -3.69 -3.24 1.37
C PHE A 112 -2.38 -4.02 1.22
N ASP A 113 -1.37 -3.71 2.05
CA ASP A 113 -0.02 -4.27 1.95
C ASP A 113 -0.01 -5.79 2.04
N LYS A 114 -0.67 -6.35 3.06
CA LYS A 114 -0.70 -7.79 3.33
C LYS A 114 -1.40 -8.57 2.23
N GLU A 115 -2.55 -8.07 1.75
CA GLU A 115 -3.29 -8.70 0.66
C GLU A 115 -2.51 -8.65 -0.65
N ALA A 116 -1.82 -7.55 -0.92
CA ALA A 116 -0.99 -7.41 -2.11
C ALA A 116 0.25 -8.32 -2.05
N ASP A 117 0.91 -8.44 -0.89
CA ASP A 117 2.07 -9.33 -0.73
C ASP A 117 1.64 -10.80 -0.87
N ALA A 118 0.51 -11.18 -0.29
CA ALA A 118 -0.06 -12.51 -0.46
C ALA A 118 -0.36 -12.85 -1.93
N GLU A 119 -0.96 -11.91 -2.68
CA GLU A 119 -1.23 -12.09 -4.11
C GLU A 119 0.06 -12.21 -4.94
N GLY A 120 1.04 -11.32 -4.69
CA GLY A 120 2.35 -11.38 -5.36
C GLY A 120 3.08 -12.69 -5.10
N ASN A 121 3.06 -13.17 -3.85
CA ASN A 121 3.64 -14.46 -3.47
C ASN A 121 2.90 -15.63 -4.14
N ALA A 122 1.57 -15.60 -4.19
CA ALA A 122 0.78 -16.67 -4.81
C ALA A 122 1.10 -16.83 -6.30
N ILE A 123 1.19 -15.72 -7.04
CA ILE A 123 1.53 -15.72 -8.46
C ILE A 123 2.95 -16.24 -8.68
N ALA A 124 3.93 -15.69 -7.95
CA ALA A 124 5.32 -16.10 -8.09
C ALA A 124 5.53 -17.58 -7.73
N ASN A 125 4.90 -18.07 -6.66
CA ASN A 125 4.96 -19.47 -6.25
C ASN A 125 4.29 -20.40 -7.25
N GLY A 126 3.17 -19.99 -7.85
CA GLY A 126 2.51 -20.77 -8.88
C GLY A 126 3.37 -20.88 -10.15
N LEU A 127 4.04 -19.80 -10.55
CA LEU A 127 4.97 -19.82 -11.68
C LEU A 127 6.25 -20.61 -11.37
N GLN A 128 6.79 -20.52 -10.16
CA GLN A 128 7.91 -21.35 -9.70
C GLN A 128 7.63 -22.83 -9.88
N LYS A 129 6.46 -23.29 -9.41
CA LYS A 129 6.06 -24.70 -9.49
C LYS A 129 5.93 -25.20 -10.92
N LYS A 130 5.48 -24.34 -11.85
CA LYS A 130 5.27 -24.70 -13.26
C LYS A 130 6.54 -24.67 -14.10
N TYR A 131 7.41 -23.68 -13.87
CA TYR A 131 8.52 -23.36 -14.78
C TYR A 131 9.90 -23.52 -14.13
N ASN A 132 9.97 -23.95 -12.88
CA ASN A 132 11.22 -24.12 -12.12
C ASN A 132 12.13 -22.88 -12.18
N LEU A 133 11.59 -21.73 -11.80
CA LEU A 133 12.29 -20.45 -11.89
C LEU A 133 13.52 -20.40 -10.98
N THR A 134 14.47 -19.55 -11.32
CA THR A 134 15.56 -19.17 -10.40
C THR A 134 15.01 -18.27 -9.29
N ASP A 135 15.69 -18.23 -8.15
CA ASP A 135 15.33 -17.34 -7.03
C ASP A 135 15.25 -15.85 -7.47
N GLN A 136 16.12 -15.42 -8.38
CA GLN A 136 16.10 -14.05 -8.91
C GLN A 136 14.86 -13.78 -9.77
N ASN A 137 14.49 -14.69 -10.67
CA ASN A 137 13.27 -14.57 -11.47
C ASN A 137 12.03 -14.58 -10.57
N TRP A 138 12.00 -15.47 -9.58
CA TRP A 138 10.92 -15.53 -8.61
C TRP A 138 10.77 -14.20 -7.84
N LYS A 139 11.86 -13.66 -7.27
CA LYS A 139 11.87 -12.37 -6.56
C LYS A 139 11.37 -11.24 -7.45
N PHE A 140 11.76 -11.22 -8.72
CA PHE A 140 11.40 -10.15 -9.64
C PHE A 140 9.91 -10.18 -9.99
N ILE A 141 9.38 -11.35 -10.32
CA ILE A 141 7.94 -11.56 -10.55
C ILE A 141 7.13 -11.20 -9.31
N ARG A 142 7.55 -11.68 -8.14
CA ARG A 142 6.88 -11.44 -6.85
C ARG A 142 6.74 -9.94 -6.58
N VAL A 143 7.83 -9.19 -6.69
CA VAL A 143 7.84 -7.74 -6.43
C VAL A 143 6.98 -6.99 -7.43
N ALA A 144 7.02 -7.35 -8.71
CA ALA A 144 6.21 -6.67 -9.72
C ALA A 144 4.72 -6.98 -9.55
N CYS A 145 4.35 -8.23 -9.28
CA CYS A 145 2.97 -8.63 -9.03
C CYS A 145 2.42 -7.99 -7.74
N TYR A 146 3.23 -7.93 -6.68
CA TYR A 146 2.92 -7.18 -5.46
C TYR A 146 2.61 -5.70 -5.77
N LYS A 147 3.48 -5.00 -6.51
CA LYS A 147 3.28 -3.59 -6.85
C LYS A 147 2.03 -3.37 -7.71
N ILE A 148 1.78 -4.25 -8.67
CA ILE A 148 0.55 -4.23 -9.47
C ILE A 148 -0.66 -4.40 -8.57
N ALA A 149 -0.66 -5.41 -7.71
CA ALA A 149 -1.76 -5.73 -6.82
C ALA A 149 -2.07 -4.59 -5.83
N LEU A 150 -1.01 -3.99 -5.25
CA LEU A 150 -1.10 -2.90 -4.29
C LEU A 150 -1.66 -1.63 -4.92
N GLU A 151 -0.98 -1.10 -5.94
CA GLU A 151 -1.36 0.17 -6.57
C GLU A 151 -2.72 0.06 -7.26
N SER A 152 -3.08 -1.11 -7.79
CA SER A 152 -4.42 -1.32 -8.36
C SER A 152 -5.53 -1.17 -7.31
N ARG A 153 -5.33 -1.66 -6.08
CA ARG A 153 -6.29 -1.51 -4.98
C ARG A 153 -6.38 -0.05 -4.53
N VAL A 154 -5.23 0.62 -4.40
CA VAL A 154 -5.17 2.05 -4.05
C VAL A 154 -5.89 2.89 -5.10
N ILE A 155 -5.63 2.67 -6.40
CA ILE A 155 -6.30 3.38 -7.49
C ILE A 155 -7.81 3.15 -7.46
N LYS A 156 -8.26 1.89 -7.31
CA LYS A 156 -9.69 1.57 -7.19
C LYS A 156 -10.35 2.30 -6.03
N LYS A 157 -9.66 2.41 -4.89
CA LYS A 157 -10.18 3.08 -3.69
C LYS A 157 -10.21 4.60 -3.85
N MET A 158 -9.13 5.19 -4.36
CA MET A 158 -9.00 6.65 -4.56
C MET A 158 -9.90 7.18 -5.67
N MET A 159 -10.26 6.34 -6.64
CA MET A 159 -11.04 6.74 -7.82
C MET A 159 -12.36 5.98 -7.92
N ALA A 160 -12.99 5.69 -6.77
CA ALA A 160 -14.27 4.98 -6.71
C ALA A 160 -15.36 5.66 -7.58
N ASP A 161 -15.35 6.99 -7.64
CA ASP A 161 -16.30 7.78 -8.45
C ASP A 161 -15.94 7.83 -9.94
N GLN A 162 -14.74 7.38 -10.33
CA GLN A 162 -14.23 7.47 -11.71
C GLN A 162 -13.72 6.10 -12.21
N PRO A 163 -14.58 5.06 -12.23
CA PRO A 163 -14.15 3.67 -12.47
C PRO A 163 -13.48 3.46 -13.83
N LYS A 164 -13.93 4.16 -14.89
CA LYS A 164 -13.32 4.07 -16.22
C LYS A 164 -11.89 4.60 -16.24
N LYS A 165 -11.63 5.72 -15.54
CA LYS A 165 -10.27 6.28 -15.44
C LYS A 165 -9.38 5.39 -14.56
N ALA A 166 -9.92 4.85 -13.47
CA ALA A 166 -9.25 3.89 -12.61
C ALA A 166 -8.78 2.66 -13.41
N GLN A 167 -9.67 2.07 -14.21
CA GLN A 167 -9.35 0.91 -15.06
C GLN A 167 -8.22 1.21 -16.06
N LYS A 168 -8.26 2.37 -16.72
CA LYS A 168 -7.20 2.78 -17.63
C LYS A 168 -5.85 2.90 -16.92
N MET A 169 -5.81 3.61 -15.79
CA MET A 169 -4.58 3.76 -15.00
C MET A 169 -4.02 2.42 -14.52
N ILE A 170 -4.89 1.49 -14.14
CA ILE A 170 -4.49 0.13 -13.75
C ILE A 170 -3.91 -0.65 -14.93
N ALA A 171 -4.51 -0.54 -16.11
CA ALA A 171 -4.00 -1.17 -17.33
C ALA A 171 -2.61 -0.61 -17.70
N ASP A 172 -2.44 0.71 -17.66
CA ASP A 172 -1.16 1.37 -17.92
C ASP A 172 -0.08 0.94 -16.91
N LEU A 173 -0.46 0.84 -15.63
CA LEU A 173 0.43 0.39 -14.55
C LEU A 173 0.85 -1.08 -14.74
N ARG A 174 -0.10 -1.96 -15.09
CA ARG A 174 0.18 -3.36 -15.43
C ARG A 174 1.15 -3.45 -16.61
N ALA A 175 0.85 -2.77 -17.71
CA ALA A 175 1.69 -2.78 -18.91
C ALA A 175 3.13 -2.32 -18.60
N LYS A 176 3.29 -1.24 -17.83
CA LYS A 176 4.60 -0.73 -17.41
C LYS A 176 5.41 -1.75 -16.60
N TRP A 177 4.78 -2.40 -15.61
CA TRP A 177 5.48 -3.35 -14.76
C TRP A 177 5.80 -4.65 -15.50
N LEU A 178 4.88 -5.18 -16.32
CA LEU A 178 5.15 -6.37 -17.14
C LEU A 178 6.28 -6.13 -18.15
N LYS A 179 6.29 -4.95 -18.80
CA LYS A 179 7.38 -4.54 -19.66
C LYS A 179 8.71 -4.45 -18.91
N THR A 180 8.71 -3.96 -17.67
CA THR A 180 9.91 -3.93 -16.82
C THR A 180 10.40 -5.34 -16.48
N ILE A 181 9.47 -6.29 -16.27
CA ILE A 181 9.80 -7.69 -16.04
C ILE A 181 10.54 -8.29 -17.25
N GLU A 182 10.03 -8.02 -18.44
CA GLU A 182 10.64 -8.47 -19.70
C GLU A 182 12.01 -7.79 -19.96
N GLU A 183 12.06 -6.47 -19.82
CA GLU A 183 13.24 -5.63 -20.08
C GLU A 183 14.38 -5.78 -19.07
N LYS A 184 14.13 -6.30 -17.87
CA LYS A 184 15.19 -6.51 -16.87
C LYS A 184 15.38 -7.96 -16.46
N GLY A 185 14.33 -8.78 -16.55
CA GLY A 185 14.35 -10.20 -16.18
C GLY A 185 14.44 -11.15 -17.36
N GLY A 186 14.24 -10.67 -18.60
CA GLY A 186 14.29 -11.55 -19.79
C GLY A 186 13.15 -12.57 -19.85
N ILE A 187 12.08 -12.32 -19.11
CA ILE A 187 10.91 -13.17 -19.02
C ILE A 187 9.66 -12.33 -19.28
N ALA A 188 8.80 -12.78 -20.18
CA ALA A 188 7.45 -12.22 -20.32
C ALA A 188 6.50 -13.12 -19.52
N ILE A 189 5.61 -12.50 -18.74
CA ILE A 189 4.65 -13.21 -17.90
C ILE A 189 3.24 -12.73 -18.20
N ASN A 190 2.27 -13.64 -18.14
CA ASN A 190 0.86 -13.31 -18.01
C ASN A 190 0.38 -13.76 -16.63
N PRO A 191 0.24 -12.84 -15.65
CA PRO A 191 -0.19 -13.19 -14.30
C PRO A 191 -1.61 -13.78 -14.25
N ASP A 192 -2.50 -13.36 -15.15
CA ASP A 192 -3.91 -13.78 -15.15
C ASP A 192 -4.04 -15.23 -15.66
N GLU A 193 -3.21 -15.64 -16.62
CA GLU A 193 -3.18 -17.01 -17.17
C GLU A 193 -2.12 -17.91 -16.52
N MET A 194 -1.29 -17.36 -15.63
CA MET A 194 -0.18 -18.05 -14.98
C MET A 194 0.76 -18.73 -15.99
N THR A 195 1.14 -17.96 -17.01
CA THR A 195 2.08 -18.36 -18.07
C THR A 195 3.34 -17.51 -18.07
N LEU A 196 4.43 -18.09 -18.57
CA LEU A 196 5.74 -17.46 -18.66
C LEU A 196 6.47 -17.92 -19.91
N THR A 197 7.11 -16.99 -20.61
CA THR A 197 7.99 -17.26 -21.75
C THR A 197 9.34 -16.59 -21.53
N TYR A 198 10.42 -17.35 -21.72
CA TYR A 198 11.78 -16.80 -21.72
C TYR A 198 12.02 -16.06 -23.03
N THR A 199 12.16 -14.74 -22.98
CA THR A 199 12.45 -13.92 -24.16
C THR A 199 13.96 -13.78 -24.39
N ARG A 200 14.77 -14.00 -23.35
CA ARG A 200 16.23 -14.09 -23.40
C ARG A 200 16.78 -14.70 -22.10
N GLU A 201 18.05 -15.07 -22.12
CA GLU A 201 18.75 -15.52 -20.91
C GLU A 201 18.82 -14.39 -19.87
N PHE A 202 18.58 -14.71 -18.61
CA PHE A 202 18.60 -13.73 -17.52
C PHE A 202 20.03 -13.17 -17.34
N ASN A 203 20.20 -11.87 -17.49
CA ASN A 203 21.49 -11.21 -17.29
C ASN A 203 21.50 -10.45 -15.96
N PRO A 204 22.21 -10.93 -14.92
CA PRO A 204 22.25 -10.25 -13.61
C PRO A 204 22.79 -8.81 -13.69
N ASN A 205 23.59 -8.48 -14.72
CA ASN A 205 24.15 -7.15 -14.91
C ASN A 205 23.12 -6.12 -15.43
N THR A 206 21.95 -6.52 -15.94
CA THR A 206 20.89 -5.57 -16.32
C THR A 206 20.13 -4.99 -15.12
N LEU A 207 20.35 -5.53 -13.92
CA LEU A 207 19.83 -4.97 -12.67
C LEU A 207 20.72 -3.84 -12.11
N HIS A 208 21.96 -3.71 -12.60
CA HIS A 208 23.00 -2.84 -12.04
C HIS A 208 23.40 -1.66 -12.93
N LYS A 209 22.72 -1.41 -14.05
CA LYS A 209 23.10 -0.29 -14.92
C LYS A 209 22.68 1.06 -14.32
N GLU A 210 23.73 1.80 -13.94
CA GLU A 210 23.93 3.23 -13.66
C GLU A 210 22.71 4.16 -13.72
#